data_AF-W1PMC6-F1
#
_entry.id   AF-W1PMC6-F1
#
_cell.length_a   1.000
_cell.length_b   1.000
_cell.length_c   1.000
_cell.angle_alpha   90.00
_cell.angle_beta   90.00
_cell.angle_gamma   90.00
#
_symmetry.space_group_name_H-M   'P 1'
#
loop_
_entity.id
_entity.type
_entity.pdbx_description
1 polymer ?
#
loop_
_entity_poly.entity_id
_entity_poly.type
_entity_poly.pdbx_seq_one_letter_code
_entity_poly.pdbx_strand_id
1 'polypeptide(L)'
;MEMEESLSRKSTEELAVEGQRHLEDTIAAAYQILCSMNQELCNPSLWSTADAADSSHHHEPGGGALEDARHRYKCAVASLRAVLSAIPTSHSEVPQGAGPTGSSPDTSGKKSELQSLEERAAYLRKELANKNKHLKLVIDQLRELVMDVSMWQSPCSV
;
A
#
# COMPACT_ATOMS: atom_id res chain seq x y z
N MET A 1 -15.66 -28.09 27.85
CA MET A 1 -15.70 -26.68 27.42
C MET A 1 -14.32 -26.20 26.96
N GLU A 2 -13.22 -26.54 27.65
CA GLU A 2 -11.86 -26.11 27.26
C GLU A 2 -11.32 -26.72 25.94
N MET A 3 -11.70 -27.96 25.61
CA MET A 3 -11.31 -28.58 24.32
C MET A 3 -11.92 -27.87 23.10
N GLU A 4 -13.14 -27.35 23.22
CA GLU A 4 -13.86 -26.69 22.11
C GLU A 4 -13.29 -25.30 21.81
N GLU A 5 -12.89 -24.57 22.84
CA GLU A 5 -12.24 -23.27 22.71
C GLU A 5 -10.83 -23.38 22.10
N SER A 6 -10.08 -24.44 22.46
CA SER A 6 -8.77 -24.71 21.87
C SER A 6 -8.84 -25.03 20.37
N LEU A 7 -9.89 -25.75 19.94
CA LEU A 7 -10.15 -26.05 18.52
C LEU A 7 -10.59 -24.81 17.74
N SER A 8 -11.41 -23.96 18.35
CA SER A 8 -11.85 -22.68 17.77
C SER A 8 -10.68 -21.71 17.54
N ARG A 9 -9.75 -21.60 18.50
CA ARG A 9 -8.54 -20.79 18.34
C ARG A 9 -7.63 -21.32 17.24
N LYS A 10 -7.45 -22.64 17.18
CA LYS A 10 -6.63 -23.30 16.16
C LYS A 10 -7.18 -23.11 14.74
N SER A 11 -8.50 -23.15 14.59
CA SER A 11 -9.20 -22.81 13.33
C SER A 11 -9.09 -21.33 12.96
N THR A 12 -9.13 -20.43 13.96
CA THR A 12 -8.97 -18.99 13.71
C THR A 12 -7.54 -18.61 13.30
N GLU A 13 -6.54 -19.24 13.92
CA GLU A 13 -5.13 -19.09 13.55
C GLU A 13 -4.87 -19.58 12.12
N GLU A 14 -5.46 -20.72 11.74
CA GLU A 14 -5.37 -21.24 10.36
C GLU A 14 -6.00 -20.28 9.35
N LEU A 15 -7.19 -19.73 9.64
CA LEU A 15 -7.82 -18.69 8.82
C LEU A 15 -6.97 -17.41 8.74
N ALA A 16 -6.25 -17.04 9.80
CA ALA A 16 -5.38 -15.88 9.79
C ALA A 16 -4.15 -16.08 8.88
N VAL A 17 -3.51 -17.26 8.95
CA VAL A 17 -2.38 -17.62 8.07
C VAL A 17 -2.84 -17.71 6.61
N GLU A 18 -4.01 -18.31 6.38
CA GLU A 18 -4.65 -18.42 5.06
C GLU A 18 -4.99 -17.03 4.48
N GLY A 19 -5.56 -16.14 5.30
CA GLY A 19 -5.84 -14.76 4.92
C GLY A 19 -4.59 -13.97 4.56
N GLN A 20 -3.50 -14.15 5.32
CA GLN A 20 -2.21 -13.54 5.01
C GLN A 20 -1.66 -14.02 3.66
N ARG A 21 -1.75 -15.32 3.37
CA ARG A 21 -1.35 -15.87 2.07
C ARG A 21 -2.15 -15.25 0.93
N HIS A 22 -3.48 -15.21 1.04
CA HIS A 22 -4.33 -14.62 0.00
C HIS A 22 -4.10 -13.12 -0.20
N LEU A 23 -3.72 -12.40 0.86
CA LEU A 23 -3.31 -11.00 0.76
C LEU A 23 -2.02 -10.86 -0.08
N GLU A 24 -1.01 -11.68 0.20
CA GLU A 24 0.24 -11.71 -0.56
C GLU A 24 0.00 -12.09 -2.04
N ASP A 25 -0.83 -13.10 -2.30
CA ASP A 25 -1.24 -13.49 -3.65
C ASP A 25 -1.95 -12.35 -4.40
N THR A 26 -2.81 -11.61 -3.69
CA THR A 26 -3.51 -10.44 -4.23
C THR A 26 -2.53 -9.34 -4.62
N ILE A 27 -1.56 -9.05 -3.76
CA ILE A 27 -0.51 -8.04 -4.01
C ILE A 27 0.35 -8.48 -5.20
N ALA A 28 0.77 -9.73 -5.25
CA ALA A 28 1.59 -10.26 -6.33
C ALA A 28 0.87 -10.21 -7.68
N ALA A 29 -0.41 -10.59 -7.73
CA ALA A 29 -1.22 -10.50 -8.94
C ALA A 29 -1.44 -9.03 -9.37
N ALA A 30 -1.68 -8.12 -8.44
CA ALA A 30 -1.81 -6.69 -8.72
C ALA A 30 -0.52 -6.10 -9.30
N TYR A 31 0.63 -6.47 -8.72
CA TYR A 31 1.94 -6.07 -9.24
C TYR A 31 2.15 -6.57 -10.68
N GLN A 32 1.80 -7.82 -10.97
CA GLN A 32 1.89 -8.35 -12.34
C GLN A 32 0.98 -7.61 -13.33
N ILE A 33 -0.24 -7.25 -12.94
CA ILE A 33 -1.12 -6.41 -13.77
C ILE A 33 -0.41 -5.11 -14.13
N LEU A 34 0.16 -4.42 -13.13
CA LEU A 34 0.88 -3.16 -13.35
C LEU A 34 2.10 -3.35 -14.24
N CYS A 35 2.88 -4.41 -14.05
CA CYS A 35 4.04 -4.73 -14.89
C CYS A 35 3.63 -5.03 -16.33
N SER A 36 2.61 -5.85 -16.56
CA SER A 36 2.12 -6.17 -17.90
C SER A 36 1.60 -4.92 -18.60
N MET A 37 0.80 -4.10 -17.91
CA MET A 37 0.35 -2.81 -18.43
C MET A 37 1.53 -1.89 -18.75
N ASN A 38 2.53 -1.82 -17.87
CA ASN A 38 3.71 -1.00 -18.11
C ASN A 38 4.54 -1.51 -19.29
N GLN A 39 4.65 -2.82 -19.52
CA GLN A 39 5.34 -3.39 -20.68
C GLN A 39 4.64 -3.02 -21.99
N GLU A 40 3.32 -3.12 -22.03
CA GLU A 40 2.51 -2.67 -23.18
C GLU A 40 2.65 -1.15 -23.40
N LEU A 41 2.61 -0.35 -22.33
CA LEU A 41 2.75 1.10 -22.35
C LEU A 41 4.21 1.60 -22.49
N CYS A 42 5.20 0.72 -22.42
CA CYS A 42 6.60 1.04 -22.66
C CYS A 42 7.15 0.44 -23.96
N ASN A 43 6.34 -0.29 -24.73
CA ASN A 43 6.79 -0.91 -25.98
C ASN A 43 6.57 0.02 -27.20
N PRO A 44 7.64 0.63 -27.78
CA PRO A 44 7.51 1.56 -28.91
C PRO A 44 6.95 0.93 -30.18
N SER A 45 7.09 -0.39 -30.34
CA SER A 45 6.55 -1.12 -31.50
C SER A 45 5.02 -1.12 -31.55
N LEU A 46 4.34 -0.97 -30.39
CA LEU A 46 2.87 -0.92 -30.32
C LEU A 46 2.29 0.44 -30.73
N TRP A 47 3.11 1.49 -30.78
CA TRP A 47 2.67 2.84 -31.20
C TRP A 47 3.22 3.24 -32.57
N SER A 48 4.09 2.43 -33.17
CA SER A 48 4.82 2.78 -34.40
C SER A 48 4.06 2.48 -35.70
N THR A 49 2.75 2.21 -35.68
CA THR A 49 2.02 1.82 -36.90
C THR A 49 1.30 2.99 -37.58
N ALA A 50 2.04 3.69 -38.45
CA ALA A 50 1.56 4.28 -39.70
C ALA A 50 2.60 3.84 -40.75
N ASP A 51 2.40 2.90 -41.66
CA ASP A 51 1.26 2.54 -42.49
C ASP A 51 1.33 1.04 -42.83
N ALA A 52 0.17 0.41 -43.02
CA ALA A 52 -0.14 -0.65 -43.98
C ALA A 52 -1.19 -1.60 -43.40
N ALA A 53 -2.36 -1.58 -44.04
CA ALA A 53 -3.42 -2.54 -43.84
C ALA A 53 -2.92 -3.97 -44.11
N ASP A 54 -3.23 -4.90 -43.21
CA ASP A 54 -3.96 -6.12 -43.60
C ASP A 54 -4.67 -6.74 -42.40
N SER A 55 -5.91 -7.11 -42.66
CA SER A 55 -6.79 -7.89 -41.82
C SER A 55 -6.24 -9.30 -41.58
N SER A 56 -5.68 -9.54 -40.40
CA SER A 56 -5.58 -10.90 -39.87
C SER A 56 -5.64 -10.85 -38.35
N HIS A 57 -6.60 -11.58 -37.79
CA HIS A 57 -6.71 -11.89 -36.37
C HIS A 57 -5.42 -12.61 -35.92
N HIS A 58 -4.38 -11.84 -35.60
CA HIS A 58 -3.23 -12.36 -34.90
C HIS A 58 -3.51 -12.23 -33.41
N HIS A 59 -3.71 -13.38 -32.76
CA HIS A 59 -3.61 -13.53 -31.32
C HIS A 59 -2.18 -13.08 -30.94
N GLU A 60 -2.08 -11.80 -30.62
CA GLU A 60 -0.87 -11.16 -30.12
C GLU A 60 -0.49 -11.87 -28.81
N PRO A 61 0.72 -12.45 -28.68
CA PRO A 61 1.12 -13.17 -27.47
C PRO A 61 1.23 -12.24 -26.24
N GLY A 62 1.07 -10.92 -26.38
CA GLY A 62 0.99 -9.97 -25.27
C GLY A 62 -0.34 -9.97 -24.48
N GLY A 63 -1.45 -10.47 -25.04
CA GLY A 63 -2.77 -10.33 -24.41
C GLY A 63 -3.08 -11.34 -23.29
N GLY A 64 -2.37 -12.47 -23.25
CA GLY A 64 -2.63 -13.55 -22.30
C GLY A 64 -2.13 -13.26 -20.88
N ALA A 65 -0.97 -12.62 -20.75
CA ALA A 65 -0.34 -12.39 -19.45
C ALA A 65 -1.11 -11.38 -18.59
N LEU A 66 -1.65 -10.32 -19.21
CA LEU A 66 -2.49 -9.34 -18.51
C LEU A 66 -3.82 -9.95 -18.08
N GLU A 67 -4.50 -10.70 -18.95
CA GLU A 67 -5.77 -11.33 -18.61
C GLU A 67 -5.60 -12.44 -17.56
N ASP A 68 -4.51 -13.19 -17.62
CA ASP A 68 -4.16 -14.19 -16.59
C ASP A 68 -3.84 -13.53 -15.24
N ALA A 69 -3.11 -12.42 -15.22
CA ALA A 69 -2.86 -11.64 -14.00
C ALA A 69 -4.17 -11.06 -13.42
N ARG A 70 -5.08 -10.58 -14.28
CA ARG A 70 -6.43 -10.13 -13.88
C ARG A 70 -7.26 -11.26 -13.31
N HIS A 71 -7.23 -12.44 -13.92
CA HIS A 71 -7.93 -13.60 -13.41
C HIS A 71 -7.41 -14.02 -12.03
N ARG A 72 -6.09 -14.14 -11.89
CA ARG A 72 -5.44 -14.47 -10.60
C ARG A 72 -5.75 -13.45 -9.51
N TYR A 73 -5.75 -12.16 -9.83
CA TYR A 73 -6.16 -11.12 -8.90
C TYR A 73 -7.62 -11.30 -8.43
N LYS A 74 -8.55 -11.52 -9.36
CA LYS A 74 -9.97 -11.74 -9.03
C LYS A 74 -10.15 -12.96 -8.12
N CYS A 75 -9.47 -14.07 -8.43
CA CYS A 75 -9.52 -15.30 -7.64
C CYS A 75 -8.93 -15.10 -6.24
N ALA A 76 -7.75 -14.49 -6.12
CA ALA A 76 -7.12 -14.21 -4.83
C ALA A 76 -7.98 -13.30 -3.94
N VAL A 77 -8.59 -12.27 -4.53
CA VAL A 77 -9.52 -11.37 -3.81
C VAL A 77 -10.79 -12.10 -3.37
N ALA A 78 -11.32 -13.00 -4.19
CA ALA A 78 -12.49 -13.80 -3.80
C ALA A 78 -12.17 -14.71 -2.60
N SER A 79 -11.02 -15.38 -2.61
CA SER A 79 -10.58 -16.22 -1.50
C SER A 79 -10.28 -15.40 -0.25
N LEU A 80 -9.65 -14.23 -0.37
CA LEU A 80 -9.42 -13.32 0.75
C LEU A 80 -10.74 -12.87 1.39
N ARG A 81 -11.75 -12.53 0.59
CA ARG A 81 -13.09 -12.18 1.09
C ARG A 81 -13.76 -13.35 1.79
N ALA A 82 -13.61 -14.57 1.27
CA ALA A 82 -14.14 -15.77 1.92
C ALA A 82 -13.52 -15.98 3.31
N VAL A 83 -12.19 -15.86 3.43
CA VAL A 83 -11.50 -15.94 4.72
C VAL A 83 -11.97 -14.85 5.69
N LEU A 84 -12.05 -13.60 5.22
CA LEU A 84 -12.53 -12.49 6.04
C LEU A 84 -13.97 -12.69 6.54
N SER A 85 -14.82 -13.34 5.73
CA SER A 85 -16.20 -13.68 6.14
C SER A 85 -16.28 -14.86 7.11
N ALA A 86 -15.29 -15.75 7.07
CA ALA A 86 -15.21 -16.93 7.95
C ALA A 86 -14.62 -16.59 9.32
N ILE A 87 -13.85 -15.49 9.43
CA ILE A 87 -13.41 -14.97 10.73
C ILE A 87 -14.65 -14.47 11.47
N PRO A 88 -15.00 -15.05 12.64
CA PRO A 88 -16.08 -14.53 13.46
C PRO A 88 -15.71 -13.09 13.81
N THR A 89 -16.48 -12.14 13.34
CA THR A 89 -16.34 -10.72 13.69
C THR A 89 -16.81 -10.53 15.14
N SER A 90 -16.06 -11.04 16.11
CA SER A 90 -16.33 -10.88 17.56
C SER A 90 -16.13 -9.44 18.05
N HIS A 91 -16.08 -8.46 17.14
CA HIS A 91 -15.93 -7.04 17.47
C HIS A 91 -16.67 -6.08 16.54
N SER A 92 -17.88 -6.44 16.10
CA SER A 92 -18.88 -5.46 15.67
C SER A 92 -20.16 -5.58 16.49
N GLU A 93 -20.02 -5.62 17.81
CA GLU A 93 -21.07 -5.13 18.69
C GLU A 93 -20.62 -3.77 19.21
N VAL A 94 -21.31 -2.72 18.78
CA VAL A 94 -21.56 -1.57 19.64
C VAL A 94 -22.81 -1.92 20.44
N PRO A 95 -22.70 -2.25 21.74
CA PRO A 95 -23.74 -1.97 22.70
C PRO A 95 -23.16 -0.95 23.68
N GLN A 96 -23.49 0.32 23.45
CA GLN A 96 -23.57 1.25 24.56
C GLN A 96 -24.67 0.73 25.50
N GLY A 97 -24.28 0.15 26.64
CA GLY A 97 -25.24 -0.19 27.68
C GLY A 97 -24.79 -1.28 28.65
N ALA A 98 -24.21 -0.84 29.78
CA ALA A 98 -24.21 -1.52 31.07
C ALA A 98 -23.27 -2.72 31.32
N GLY A 99 -22.13 -2.41 31.96
CA GLY A 99 -21.71 -3.08 33.20
C GLY A 99 -20.70 -4.25 33.09
N PRO A 100 -19.83 -4.46 34.10
CA PRO A 100 -18.51 -5.06 33.94
C PRO A 100 -18.39 -6.46 34.56
N THR A 101 -17.67 -7.39 33.90
CA THR A 101 -16.92 -8.47 34.57
C THR A 101 -16.06 -9.26 33.57
N GLY A 102 -14.79 -9.49 33.91
CA GLY A 102 -14.01 -10.63 33.41
C GLY A 102 -12.70 -10.30 32.69
N SER A 103 -11.61 -10.17 33.44
CA SER A 103 -10.23 -10.01 32.92
C SER A 103 -9.62 -11.31 32.36
N SER A 104 -8.71 -11.17 31.39
CA SER A 104 -7.37 -11.85 31.24
C SER A 104 -7.12 -12.53 29.86
N PRO A 105 -5.87 -12.65 29.35
CA PRO A 105 -4.70 -11.73 29.32
C PRO A 105 -4.20 -11.45 27.87
N ASP A 106 -3.16 -10.60 27.74
CA ASP A 106 -2.35 -10.27 26.53
C ASP A 106 -2.77 -9.13 25.59
N THR A 107 -3.72 -8.27 25.97
CA THR A 107 -3.89 -6.95 25.32
C THR A 107 -2.98 -5.85 25.89
N SER A 108 -2.36 -6.08 27.05
CA SER A 108 -1.50 -5.10 27.73
C SER A 108 -0.19 -4.84 26.97
N GLY A 109 0.48 -5.89 26.46
CA GLY A 109 1.77 -5.76 25.74
C GLY A 109 1.63 -5.07 24.39
N LYS A 110 0.62 -5.46 23.61
CA LYS A 110 0.29 -4.83 22.32
C LYS A 110 -0.13 -3.37 22.49
N LYS A 111 -0.84 -3.04 23.57
CA LYS A 111 -1.22 -1.66 23.90
C LYS A 111 0.00 -0.78 24.24
N SER A 112 0.98 -1.32 24.97
CA SER A 112 2.22 -0.59 25.28
C SER A 112 3.13 -0.42 24.07
N GLU A 113 3.23 -1.43 23.20
CA GLU A 113 4.01 -1.32 21.96
C GLU A 113 3.40 -0.27 21.01
N LEU A 114 2.07 -0.30 20.85
CA LEU A 114 1.34 0.69 20.04
C LEU A 114 1.58 2.12 20.56
N GLN A 115 1.56 2.31 21.88
CA GLN A 115 1.83 3.60 22.50
C GLN A 115 3.27 4.09 22.22
N SER A 116 4.27 3.21 22.33
CA SER A 116 5.67 3.58 22.05
C SER A 116 5.91 3.90 20.56
N LEU A 117 5.23 3.18 19.66
CA LEU A 117 5.27 3.45 18.22
C LEU A 117 4.58 4.79 17.89
N GLU A 118 3.48 5.10 18.57
CA GLU A 118 2.78 6.38 18.41
C GLU A 118 3.65 7.55 18.87
N GLU A 119 4.31 7.43 20.02
CA GLU A 119 5.30 8.40 20.52
C GLU A 119 6.47 8.58 19.53
N ARG A 120 7.00 7.47 18.99
CA ARG A 120 8.07 7.52 17.99
C ARG A 120 7.62 8.21 16.70
N ALA A 121 6.40 7.93 16.24
CA ALA A 121 5.83 8.59 15.06
C ALA A 121 5.62 10.09 15.31
N ALA A 122 5.15 10.48 16.50
CA ALA A 122 5.02 11.89 16.89
C ALA A 122 6.38 12.61 16.90
N TYR A 123 7.41 11.97 17.45
CA TYR A 123 8.78 12.48 17.42
C TYR A 123 9.28 12.69 15.98
N LEU A 124 9.12 11.68 15.14
CA LEU A 124 9.57 11.75 13.74
C LEU A 124 8.83 12.84 12.95
N ARG A 125 7.52 13.01 13.17
CA ARG A 125 6.75 14.11 12.56
C ARG A 125 7.27 15.49 12.99
N LYS A 126 7.62 15.64 14.27
CA LYS A 126 8.21 16.89 14.80
C LYS A 126 9.59 17.15 14.19
N GLU A 127 10.43 16.14 14.10
CA GLU A 127 11.77 16.25 13.50
C GLU A 127 11.68 16.58 12.00
N LEU A 128 10.80 15.92 11.26
CA LEU A 128 10.54 16.22 9.84
C LEU A 128 10.10 17.67 9.64
N ALA A 129 9.19 18.16 10.48
CA ALA A 129 8.76 19.56 10.44
C ALA A 129 9.92 20.52 10.74
N ASN A 130 10.82 20.17 11.67
CA ASN A 130 12.00 20.97 11.99
C ASN A 130 13.00 21.01 10.81
N LYS A 131 13.29 19.84 10.21
CA LYS A 131 14.17 19.73 9.03
C LYS A 131 13.61 20.50 7.83
N ASN A 132 12.30 20.46 7.60
CA ASN A 132 11.65 21.26 6.55
C ASN A 132 11.78 22.77 6.79
N LYS A 133 11.71 23.23 8.04
CA LYS A 133 11.97 24.66 8.36
C LYS A 133 13.41 25.05 8.01
N HIS A 134 14.37 24.20 8.34
CA HIS A 134 15.78 24.46 8.02
C HIS A 134 16.03 24.50 6.50
N LEU A 135 15.48 23.53 5.75
CA LEU A 135 15.56 23.52 4.28
C LEU A 135 14.97 24.79 3.68
N LYS A 136 13.82 25.25 4.19
CA LYS A 136 13.20 26.50 3.73
C LYS A 136 14.12 27.69 3.93
N LEU A 137 14.76 27.81 5.10
CA LEU A 137 15.72 28.88 5.39
C LEU A 137 16.91 28.85 4.41
N VAL A 138 17.47 27.67 4.14
CA VAL A 138 18.59 27.53 3.18
C VAL A 138 18.15 27.88 1.76
N ILE A 139 16.94 27.47 1.36
CA ILE A 139 16.37 27.82 0.05
C ILE A 139 16.19 29.34 -0.07
N ASP A 140 15.68 29.99 0.97
CA ASP A 140 15.47 31.44 0.99
C ASP A 140 16.81 32.19 0.91
N GLN A 141 17.83 31.75 1.67
CA GLN A 141 19.19 32.30 1.58
C GLN A 141 19.81 32.11 0.19
N LEU A 142 19.63 30.95 -0.44
CA LEU A 142 20.15 30.71 -1.79
C LEU A 142 19.45 31.62 -2.82
N ARG A 143 18.14 31.83 -2.67
CA ARG A 143 17.38 32.74 -3.53
C ARG A 143 17.85 34.18 -3.38
N GLU A 144 18.08 34.65 -2.16
CA GLU A 144 18.68 35.96 -1.89
C GLU A 144 20.04 36.11 -2.56
N LEU A 145 20.93 35.12 -2.39
CA LEU A 145 22.24 35.15 -3.01
C LEU A 145 22.17 35.18 -4.54
N VAL A 146 21.28 34.40 -5.15
CA VAL A 146 21.07 34.41 -6.61
C VAL A 146 20.56 35.77 -7.08
N MET A 147 19.63 36.39 -6.35
CA MET A 147 19.16 37.75 -6.66
C MET A 147 20.31 38.74 -6.59
N ASP A 148 21.11 38.71 -5.53
CA ASP A 148 22.27 39.59 -5.39
C ASP A 148 23.22 39.40 -6.58
N VAL A 149 23.69 38.17 -6.86
CA VAL A 149 24.57 37.86 -7.99
C VAL A 149 24.00 38.36 -9.32
N SER A 150 22.70 38.20 -9.55
CA SER A 150 22.04 38.68 -10.76
C SER A 150 22.10 40.21 -10.90
N MET A 151 22.06 40.95 -9.79
CA MET A 151 22.25 42.41 -9.78
C MET A 151 23.67 42.82 -10.20
N TRP A 152 24.69 42.02 -9.85
CA TRP A 152 26.08 42.27 -10.27
C TRP A 152 26.37 41.86 -11.72
N GLN A 153 25.53 41.01 -12.31
CA GLN A 153 25.68 40.55 -13.70
C GLN A 153 24.92 41.40 -14.71
N SER A 154 24.20 42.44 -14.28
CA SER A 154 23.60 43.40 -15.21
C SER A 154 24.72 44.17 -15.93
N PRO A 155 24.78 44.18 -17.28
CA PRO A 155 25.80 44.93 -17.99
C PRO A 155 25.64 46.41 -17.64
N CYS A 156 26.66 47.03 -17.04
CA CYS A 156 26.75 48.48 -17.04
C CYS A 156 26.79 48.92 -18.51
N SER A 157 25.67 49.42 -19.05
CA SER A 157 25.66 50.06 -20.35
C SER A 157 26.67 51.21 -20.32
N VAL A 158 27.75 51.06 -21.08
CA VAL A 158 28.67 52.14 -21.46
C VAL A 158 28.15 52.89 -22.66
#